data_AF-A0A383D0I7-F1
#
_entry.id   AF-A0A383D0I7-F1
#
_cell.length_a   1.000
_cell.length_b   1.000
_cell.length_c   1.000
_cell.angle_alpha   90.00
_cell.angle_beta   90.00
_cell.angle_gamma   90.00
#
_symmetry.space_group_name_H-M   'P 1'
#
loop_
_entity.id
_entity.type
_entity.pdbx_description
1 polymer ?
#
loop_
_entity_poly.entity_id
_entity_poly.type
_entity_poly.pdbx_seq_one_letter_code
_entity_poly.pdbx_strand_id
1 'polypeptide(L)'
;MGEEIPHLCYSDKKSYRADGNCRACMVEIEGERVLAASCIRKPSENMKVFTSSDRAKKSRELVFELLLADQPKKEEAHDPDSNFWKWIDEVEVKDSRFPKKTACSPDVSHPSMAVNLDACIQCNLCVRACREVQVNDV
;
A
#
# COMPACT_ATOMS: atom_id res chain seq x y z
N MET A 1 -17.36 -13.16 -10.07
CA MET A 1 -16.72 -11.82 -9.99
C MET A 1 -16.11 -11.71 -8.61
N GLY A 2 -14.85 -11.30 -8.50
CA GLY A 2 -14.13 -11.23 -7.23
C GLY A 2 -12.63 -11.35 -7.49
N GLU A 3 -12.06 -10.39 -8.21
CA GLU A 3 -10.61 -10.25 -8.29
C GLU A 3 -10.21 -9.31 -7.15
N GLU A 4 -9.35 -9.78 -6.25
CA GLU A 4 -8.81 -8.93 -5.20
C GLU A 4 -7.85 -7.90 -5.81
N ILE A 5 -7.97 -6.66 -5.35
CA ILE A 5 -7.10 -5.57 -5.79
C ILE A 5 -6.16 -5.27 -4.62
N PRO A 6 -4.83 -5.15 -4.86
CA PRO A 6 -3.89 -4.90 -3.78
C PRO A 6 -4.16 -3.58 -3.06
N HIS A 7 -4.15 -3.62 -1.73
CA HIS A 7 -4.27 -2.44 -0.87
C HIS A 7 -3.24 -2.49 0.26
N LEU A 8 -2.48 -1.41 0.42
CA LEU A 8 -1.53 -1.25 1.54
C LEU A 8 -1.88 -0.10 2.49
N CYS A 9 -2.63 0.90 2.01
CA CYS A 9 -3.06 2.07 2.79
C CYS A 9 -4.56 2.09 3.08
N TYR A 10 -5.25 0.97 2.89
CA TYR A 10 -6.69 0.85 3.13
C TYR A 10 -6.94 -0.30 4.09
N SER A 11 -7.90 -0.10 4.99
CA SER A 11 -8.47 -1.13 5.85
C SER A 11 -9.97 -0.94 5.84
N ASP A 12 -10.71 -2.04 5.77
CA ASP A 12 -12.16 -2.13 5.83
C ASP A 12 -12.72 -1.98 7.26
N LYS A 13 -11.84 -1.81 8.25
CA LYS A 13 -12.23 -1.57 9.64
C LYS A 13 -12.98 -0.26 9.78
N LYS A 14 -13.93 -0.25 10.72
CA LYS A 14 -14.72 0.95 11.06
C LYS A 14 -13.80 2.14 11.38
N SER A 15 -14.21 3.32 10.91
CA SER A 15 -13.51 4.61 11.10
C SER A 15 -12.19 4.77 10.35
N TYR A 16 -11.74 3.81 9.53
CA TYR A 16 -10.63 4.04 8.61
C TYR A 16 -11.15 4.58 7.28
N ARG A 17 -10.83 5.85 6.97
CA ARG A 17 -11.10 6.38 5.62
C ARG A 17 -10.12 5.79 4.61
N ALA A 18 -10.54 5.62 3.36
CA ALA A 18 -9.61 5.37 2.26
C ALA A 18 -8.84 6.66 1.88
N ASP A 19 -7.54 6.55 1.61
CA ASP A 19 -6.66 7.72 1.37
C ASP A 19 -6.00 7.70 -0.01
N GLY A 20 -5.87 6.52 -0.63
CA GLY A 20 -5.29 6.38 -1.96
C GLY A 20 -3.80 6.73 -2.06
N ASN A 21 -3.09 6.89 -0.95
CA ASN A 21 -1.68 7.33 -0.95
C ASN A 21 -0.71 6.29 -1.54
N CYS A 22 -0.87 5.00 -1.23
CA CYS A 22 0.11 3.97 -1.59
C CYS A 22 0.09 3.61 -3.07
N ARG A 23 -1.00 3.93 -3.78
CA ARG A 23 -1.21 3.57 -5.19
C ARG A 23 -1.05 2.07 -5.51
N ALA A 24 -1.12 1.17 -4.53
CA ALA A 24 -1.12 -0.28 -4.80
C ALA A 24 -2.39 -0.71 -5.57
N CYS A 25 -3.48 0.03 -5.43
CA CYS A 25 -4.80 -0.35 -5.94
C CYS A 25 -5.18 0.25 -7.31
N MET A 26 -4.20 0.52 -8.18
CA MET A 26 -4.49 1.16 -9.47
C MET A 26 -5.31 0.25 -10.38
N VAL A 27 -6.34 0.84 -10.99
CA VAL A 27 -7.21 0.21 -12.00
C VAL A 27 -7.35 1.11 -13.21
N GLU A 28 -7.65 0.50 -14.37
CA GLU A 28 -7.96 1.23 -15.59
C GLU A 28 -9.47 1.43 -15.72
N ILE A 29 -9.87 2.62 -16.17
CA ILE A 29 -11.28 2.96 -16.43
C ILE A 29 -11.40 3.31 -17.91
N GLU A 30 -12.39 2.72 -18.59
CA GLU A 30 -12.64 2.97 -20.01
C GLU A 30 -12.77 4.48 -20.29
N GLY A 31 -12.00 4.97 -21.27
CA GLY A 31 -12.01 6.38 -21.66
C GLY A 31 -11.17 7.32 -20.80
N GLU A 32 -10.65 6.88 -19.65
CA GLU A 32 -9.76 7.70 -18.82
C GLU A 32 -8.29 7.56 -19.24
N ARG A 33 -7.62 8.70 -19.39
CA ARG A 33 -6.19 8.73 -19.75
C ARG A 33 -5.30 8.19 -18.62
N VAL A 34 -5.65 8.48 -17.37
CA VAL A 34 -4.86 8.11 -16.19
C VAL A 34 -5.50 6.94 -15.46
N LEU A 35 -4.69 6.13 -14.78
CA LEU A 35 -5.20 5.08 -13.90
C LEU A 35 -5.83 5.72 -12.65
N ALA A 36 -6.84 5.06 -12.09
CA ALA A 36 -7.51 5.48 -10.88
C ALA A 36 -7.11 4.61 -9.69
N ALA A 37 -6.98 5.20 -8.50
CA ALA A 37 -6.86 4.43 -7.27
C ALA A 37 -8.24 3.89 -6.87
N SER A 38 -8.43 2.57 -6.91
CA SER A 38 -9.75 1.96 -6.70
C SER A 38 -10.34 2.28 -5.32
N CYS A 39 -9.52 2.33 -4.27
CA CYS A 39 -9.99 2.52 -2.90
C CYS A 39 -10.69 3.86 -2.62
N ILE A 40 -10.46 4.89 -3.44
CA ILE A 40 -11.10 6.21 -3.30
C ILE A 40 -11.96 6.58 -4.52
N ARG A 41 -11.98 5.74 -5.56
CA ARG A 41 -12.75 6.01 -6.77
C ARG A 41 -14.22 5.68 -6.53
N LYS A 42 -15.07 6.70 -6.59
CA LYS A 42 -16.52 6.50 -6.52
C LYS A 42 -17.04 5.93 -7.84
N PRO A 43 -17.84 4.85 -7.80
CA PRO A 43 -18.47 4.31 -9.01
C PRO A 43 -19.49 5.31 -9.57
N SER A 44 -19.63 5.31 -10.89
CA SER A 44 -20.64 6.08 -11.61
C SER A 44 -21.40 5.16 -12.56
N GLU A 45 -22.56 5.61 -13.02
CA GLU A 45 -23.34 4.86 -14.00
C GLU A 45 -22.50 4.55 -15.24
N ASN A 46 -22.63 3.33 -15.76
CA ASN A 46 -21.92 2.82 -16.93
C ASN A 46 -20.38 2.83 -16.82
N MET A 47 -19.80 3.00 -15.63
CA MET A 47 -18.35 2.91 -15.43
C MET A 47 -17.86 1.48 -15.70
N LYS A 48 -16.97 1.32 -16.67
CA LYS A 48 -16.28 0.05 -16.95
C LYS A 48 -14.87 0.09 -16.38
N VAL A 49 -14.59 -0.84 -15.46
CA VAL A 49 -13.30 -0.97 -14.78
C VAL A 49 -12.58 -2.21 -15.30
N PHE A 50 -11.32 -2.05 -15.71
CA PHE A 50 -10.43 -3.13 -16.08
C PHE A 50 -9.35 -3.27 -15.01
N THR A 51 -9.46 -4.31 -14.19
CA THR A 51 -8.52 -4.64 -13.11
C THR A 51 -7.28 -5.36 -13.63
N SER A 52 -7.45 -6.21 -14.63
CA SER A 52 -6.40 -7.09 -15.17
C SER A 52 -5.72 -6.56 -16.43
N SER A 53 -5.94 -5.29 -16.80
CA SER A 53 -5.29 -4.68 -17.95
C SER A 53 -3.78 -4.56 -17.74
N ASP A 54 -3.01 -4.62 -18.83
CA ASP A 54 -1.55 -4.53 -18.78
C ASP A 54 -1.07 -3.21 -18.16
N ARG A 55 -1.80 -2.12 -18.38
CA ARG A 55 -1.47 -0.81 -17.80
C ARG A 55 -1.63 -0.82 -16.28
N ALA A 56 -2.74 -1.38 -15.78
CA ALA A 56 -3.00 -1.50 -14.35
C ALA A 56 -1.99 -2.45 -13.68
N LYS A 57 -1.70 -3.61 -14.29
CA LYS A 57 -0.72 -4.58 -13.78
C LYS A 57 0.69 -3.96 -13.67
N LYS A 58 1.21 -3.39 -14.77
CA LYS A 58 2.53 -2.74 -14.78
C LYS A 58 2.64 -1.59 -13.78
N SER A 59 1.56 -0.81 -13.60
CA SER A 59 1.54 0.24 -12.58
C SER A 59 1.63 -0.31 -11.17
N ARG A 60 0.95 -1.43 -10.88
CA ARG A 60 0.99 -2.08 -9.56
C ARG A 60 2.35 -2.70 -9.31
N GLU A 61 2.90 -3.44 -10.27
CA GLU A 61 4.25 -3.99 -10.23
C GLU A 61 5.29 -2.90 -9.93
N LEU A 62 5.24 -1.76 -10.64
CA LEU A 62 6.14 -0.64 -10.41
C LEU A 62 6.02 -0.04 -9.01
N VAL A 63 4.79 0.11 -8.49
CA VAL A 63 4.56 0.60 -7.12
C VAL A 63 5.18 -0.35 -6.10
N PHE A 64 4.95 -1.66 -6.25
CA PHE A 64 5.53 -2.67 -5.36
C PHE A 64 7.05 -2.73 -5.48
N GLU A 65 7.61 -2.61 -6.70
CA GLU A 65 9.05 -2.56 -6.94
C GLU A 65 9.72 -1.37 -6.24
N LEU A 66 9.09 -0.18 -6.29
CA LEU A 66 9.56 1.02 -5.61
C LEU A 66 9.52 0.86 -4.09
N LEU A 67 8.45 0.29 -3.55
CA LEU A 67 8.33 0.05 -2.11
C LEU A 67 9.31 -1.03 -1.64
N LEU A 68 9.51 -2.09 -2.43
CA LEU A 68 10.43 -3.20 -2.14
C LEU A 68 11.89 -2.73 -2.05
N ALA A 69 12.29 -1.74 -2.87
CA ALA A 69 13.65 -1.17 -2.85
C ALA A 69 14.10 -0.77 -1.43
N ASP A 70 13.16 -0.27 -0.64
CA ASP A 70 13.43 0.29 0.68
C ASP A 70 13.28 -0.71 1.83
N GLN A 71 12.63 -1.85 1.59
CA GLN A 71 12.36 -2.83 2.63
C GLN A 71 13.63 -3.62 3.02
N PRO A 72 13.70 -4.15 4.26
CA PRO A 72 14.56 -5.29 4.56
C PRO A 72 14.27 -6.46 3.61
N LYS A 73 15.20 -7.40 3.44
CA LYS A 73 14.87 -8.65 2.73
C LYS A 73 13.84 -9.45 3.52
N LYS A 74 13.04 -10.29 2.87
CA LYS A 74 11.97 -11.05 3.54
C LYS A 74 12.52 -11.92 4.68
N GLU A 75 13.71 -12.49 4.52
CA GLU A 75 14.40 -13.31 5.53
C GLU A 75 14.83 -12.51 6.76
N GLU A 76 14.99 -11.19 6.62
CA GLU A 76 15.41 -10.24 7.65
C GLU A 76 14.26 -9.29 8.06
N ALA A 77 13.06 -9.49 7.50
CA ALA A 77 11.94 -8.62 7.75
C ALA A 77 11.44 -8.76 9.19
N HIS A 78 11.10 -7.63 9.82
CA HIS A 78 10.52 -7.60 11.17
C HIS A 78 9.20 -8.38 11.26
N ASP A 79 8.45 -8.45 10.15
CA ASP A 79 7.23 -9.25 10.01
C ASP A 79 7.13 -9.80 8.57
N PRO A 80 7.62 -11.04 8.32
CA PRO A 80 7.56 -11.68 7.01
C PRO A 80 6.13 -12.06 6.58
N ASP A 81 5.17 -12.06 7.50
CA ASP A 81 3.75 -12.35 7.25
C ASP A 81 2.91 -11.08 7.07
N SER A 82 3.56 -9.91 7.04
CA SER A 82 2.88 -8.62 6.85
C SER A 82 2.12 -8.55 5.52
N ASN A 83 1.10 -7.70 5.46
CA ASN A 83 0.31 -7.49 4.24
C ASN A 83 1.18 -7.06 3.04
N PHE A 84 2.30 -6.37 3.29
CA PHE A 84 3.23 -5.99 2.23
C PHE A 84 3.83 -7.23 1.55
N TRP A 85 4.39 -8.17 2.32
CA TRP A 85 5.02 -9.37 1.76
C TRP A 85 4.02 -10.33 1.11
N LYS A 86 2.81 -10.43 1.66
CA LYS A 86 1.73 -11.20 1.03
C LYS A 86 1.41 -10.68 -0.37
N TRP A 87 1.28 -9.36 -0.52
CA TRP A 87 1.04 -8.76 -1.82
C TRP A 87 2.25 -8.83 -2.75
N ILE A 88 3.48 -8.78 -2.22
CA ILE A 88 4.69 -9.00 -3.03
C ILE A 88 4.68 -10.40 -3.65
N ASP A 89 4.30 -11.43 -2.87
CA ASP A 89 4.20 -12.81 -3.36
C ASP A 89 3.11 -12.92 -4.45
N GLU A 90 1.96 -12.25 -4.27
CA GLU A 90 0.84 -12.31 -5.22
C GLU A 90 1.05 -11.50 -6.51
N VAL A 91 1.74 -10.35 -6.43
CA VAL A 91 2.08 -9.52 -7.61
C VAL A 91 3.36 -10.02 -8.30
N GLU A 92 4.03 -11.01 -7.71
CA GLU A 92 5.23 -11.69 -8.25
C GLU A 92 6.45 -10.77 -8.47
N VAL A 93 6.58 -9.70 -7.67
CA VAL A 93 7.74 -8.78 -7.72
C VAL A 93 8.87 -9.34 -6.85
N LYS A 94 9.98 -9.75 -7.47
CA LYS A 94 11.07 -10.45 -6.77
C LYS A 94 12.22 -9.55 -6.31
N ASP A 95 12.50 -8.49 -7.05
CA ASP A 95 13.62 -7.61 -6.80
C ASP A 95 13.30 -6.20 -7.30
N SER A 96 14.11 -5.23 -6.90
CA SER A 96 13.96 -3.84 -7.29
C SER A 96 15.17 -3.31 -8.04
N ARG A 97 14.93 -2.62 -9.16
CA ARG A 97 15.97 -1.92 -9.93
C ARG A 97 16.27 -0.52 -9.36
N PHE A 98 15.53 -0.08 -8.35
CA PHE A 98 15.66 1.24 -7.77
C PHE A 98 16.67 1.26 -6.62
N PRO A 99 17.40 2.37 -6.41
CA PRO A 99 18.31 2.49 -5.29
C PRO A 99 17.54 2.49 -3.97
N LYS A 100 18.07 1.76 -2.99
CA LYS A 100 17.56 1.75 -1.61
C LYS A 100 17.83 3.09 -0.92
N LYS A 101 16.85 3.61 -0.17
CA LYS A 101 17.08 4.77 0.70
C LYS A 101 17.98 4.44 1.90
N THR A 102 18.52 5.47 2.53
CA THR A 102 19.16 5.32 3.85
C THR A 102 18.13 4.86 4.87
N ALA A 103 18.43 3.74 5.56
CA ALA A 103 17.55 3.20 6.57
C ALA A 103 17.35 4.19 7.72
N CYS A 104 16.10 4.34 8.16
CA CYS A 104 15.76 5.13 9.33
C CYS A 104 15.92 4.29 10.59
N SER A 105 16.46 4.88 11.66
CA SER A 105 16.48 4.23 12.97
C SER A 105 15.05 3.98 13.48
N PRO A 106 14.81 2.88 14.21
CA PRO A 106 13.50 2.62 14.80
C PRO A 106 13.13 3.68 15.84
N ASP A 107 11.83 3.94 15.97
CA ASP A 107 11.28 4.77 17.04
C ASP A 107 10.83 3.87 18.19
N VAL A 108 11.47 4.03 19.35
CA VAL A 108 11.18 3.30 20.60
C VAL A 108 10.82 4.27 21.74
N SER A 109 10.41 5.50 21.40
CA SER A 109 10.13 6.55 22.38
C SER A 109 8.93 6.24 23.28
N HIS A 110 8.01 5.37 22.85
CA HIS A 110 6.82 5.01 23.60
C HIS A 110 6.99 3.67 24.34
N PRO A 111 6.59 3.55 25.63
CA PRO A 111 6.83 2.34 26.43
C PRO A 111 6.06 1.09 25.96
N SER A 112 4.99 1.28 25.18
CA SER A 112 4.11 0.19 24.73
C SER A 112 4.13 -0.05 23.22
N MET A 113 4.84 0.78 22.45
CA MET A 113 4.86 0.69 20.99
C MET A 113 6.22 1.08 20.45
N ALA A 114 6.75 0.28 19.53
CA ALA A 114 7.91 0.61 18.72
C ALA A 114 7.51 0.65 17.24
N VAL A 115 8.21 1.47 16.46
CA VAL A 115 8.01 1.59 15.02
C VAL A 115 9.32 1.33 14.30
N ASN A 116 9.38 0.22 13.57
CA ASN A 116 10.51 -0.11 12.69
C ASN A 116 10.42 0.75 11.42
N LEU A 117 11.02 1.95 11.47
CA LEU A 117 10.92 2.96 10.41
C LEU A 117 11.64 2.54 9.10
N ASP A 118 12.58 1.61 9.18
CA ASP A 118 13.20 0.94 8.04
C ASP A 118 12.21 0.08 7.23
N ALA A 119 11.16 -0.45 7.87
CA ALA A 119 10.07 -1.17 7.21
C ALA A 119 8.84 -0.29 6.89
N CYS A 120 8.85 1.00 7.24
CA CYS A 120 7.71 1.88 7.00
C CYS A 120 7.56 2.25 5.51
N ILE A 121 6.38 1.93 4.94
CA ILE A 121 5.98 2.30 3.56
C ILE A 121 5.23 3.64 3.47
N GLN A 122 5.15 4.39 4.56
CA GLN A 122 4.47 5.70 4.61
C GLN A 122 2.97 5.66 4.18
N CYS A 123 2.27 4.56 4.50
CA CYS A 123 0.87 4.37 4.15
C CYS A 123 -0.12 5.16 5.02
N ASN A 124 0.36 5.84 6.08
CA ASN A 124 -0.45 6.61 7.05
C ASN A 124 -1.60 5.84 7.72
N LEU A 125 -1.56 4.49 7.74
CA LEU A 125 -2.56 3.72 8.48
C LEU A 125 -2.42 3.92 9.99
N CYS A 126 -1.20 3.90 10.53
CA CYS A 126 -0.95 4.16 11.94
C CYS A 126 -1.40 5.57 12.37
N VAL A 127 -1.09 6.60 11.57
CA VAL A 127 -1.51 7.99 11.84
C VAL A 127 -3.04 8.12 11.84
N ARG A 128 -3.74 7.47 10.89
CA ARG A 128 -5.21 7.45 10.87
C ARG A 128 -5.79 6.66 12.04
N ALA A 129 -5.17 5.55 12.45
CA ALA A 129 -5.58 4.83 13.64
C ALA A 129 -5.59 5.76 14.87
N CYS A 130 -4.51 6.53 15.06
CA CYS A 130 -4.40 7.47 16.17
C CYS A 130 -5.46 8.59 16.07
N ARG A 131 -5.61 9.23 14.92
CA ARG A 131 -6.51 10.39 14.77
C ARG A 131 -7.99 10.03 14.65
N GLU A 132 -8.33 9.00 13.87
CA GLU A 132 -9.72 8.69 13.52
C GLU A 132 -10.36 7.63 14.43
N VAL A 133 -9.54 6.71 14.96
CA VAL A 133 -10.05 5.61 15.80
C VAL A 133 -9.87 5.93 17.28
N GLN A 134 -8.67 6.37 17.67
CA GLN A 134 -8.38 6.76 19.05
C GLN A 134 -8.78 8.21 19.36
N VAL A 135 -9.12 9.00 18.34
CA VAL A 135 -9.48 10.43 18.50
C VAL A 135 -8.38 11.21 19.23
N ASN A 136 -7.13 10.84 18.96
CA ASN A 136 -5.95 11.52 19.49
C ASN A 136 -5.46 12.52 18.45
N ASP A 137 -6.09 13.69 18.42
CA ASP A 137 -5.67 14.82 17.60
C ASP A 137 -4.47 15.50 18.27
N VAL A 138 -3.26 15.06 17.91
CA VAL A 138 -2.01 15.81 18.08
C VAL A 138 -1.67 16.60 16.82
#